data_AF-A0A258JLQ7-F1
#
_entry.id   AF-A0A258JLQ7-F1
#
_cell.length_a   1.000
_cell.length_b   1.000
_cell.length_c   1.000
_cell.angle_alpha   90.00
_cell.angle_beta   90.00
_cell.angle_gamma   90.00
#
_symmetry.space_group_name_H-M   'P 1'
#
loop_
_entity.id
_entity.type
_entity.pdbx_description
1 polymer ?
#
loop_
_entity_poly.entity_id
_entity_poly.type
_entity_poly.pdbx_seq_one_letter_code
_entity_poly.pdbx_strand_id
1 'polypeptide(L)'
;MLKLIRNNIATSHIPVILLSAKTAIESKLEGMEYGADEYLDKPFNVSYLKARIKNVLEQRKRLQILYSSGNITEIPGEEPLQISNQDHKFMFQVIKLVKDNVSKTDFSVEELGKLMFMSRASFFNKLKDLTGVSPVVFIRDIRLNEAAEMLKKEDLLIKEI
;
A
#
# COMPACT_ATOMS: atom_id res chain seq x y z
N MET A 1 -17.41 6.35 -12.08
CA MET A 1 -16.10 5.93 -12.63
C MET A 1 -15.04 5.80 -11.54
N LEU A 2 -14.71 6.86 -10.77
CA LEU A 2 -13.69 6.81 -9.71
C LEU A 2 -13.91 5.65 -8.71
N LYS A 3 -15.15 5.44 -8.26
CA LYS A 3 -15.53 4.31 -7.41
C LYS A 3 -15.12 2.95 -7.97
N LEU A 4 -15.19 2.74 -9.30
CA LEU A 4 -14.77 1.49 -9.94
C LEU A 4 -13.25 1.30 -9.91
N ILE A 5 -12.50 2.38 -10.11
CA ILE A 5 -11.03 2.37 -10.00
C ILE A 5 -10.62 2.06 -8.56
N ARG A 6 -11.24 2.74 -7.59
CA ARG A 6 -10.88 2.58 -6.17
C ARG A 6 -11.32 1.28 -5.54
N ASN A 7 -12.33 0.60 -6.08
CA ASN A 7 -12.78 -0.70 -5.61
C ASN A 7 -12.10 -1.88 -6.32
N ASN A 8 -11.37 -1.64 -7.41
CA ASN A 8 -10.65 -2.69 -8.12
C ASN A 8 -9.22 -2.76 -7.60
N ILE A 9 -8.85 -3.88 -6.98
CA ILE A 9 -7.51 -4.12 -6.41
C ILE A 9 -6.38 -3.82 -7.40
N ALA A 10 -6.58 -4.10 -8.70
CA ALA A 10 -5.58 -3.90 -9.74
C ALA A 10 -5.32 -2.42 -10.07
N THR A 11 -6.25 -1.52 -9.73
CA THR A 11 -6.16 -0.10 -10.08
C THR A 11 -6.36 0.85 -8.90
N SER A 12 -6.79 0.34 -7.73
CA SER A 12 -7.10 1.13 -6.53
C SER A 12 -5.92 1.93 -6.02
N HIS A 13 -4.71 1.43 -6.28
CA HIS A 13 -3.45 2.03 -5.92
C HIS A 13 -2.96 3.07 -6.91
N ILE A 14 -3.65 3.41 -8.00
CA ILE A 14 -3.18 4.42 -8.97
C ILE A 14 -3.66 5.80 -8.50
N PRO A 15 -2.85 6.89 -8.52
CA PRO A 15 -3.32 8.16 -8.02
C PRO A 15 -4.25 8.80 -9.05
N VAL A 16 -5.34 9.41 -8.57
CA VAL A 16 -6.38 10.02 -9.39
C VAL A 16 -6.62 11.45 -8.94
N ILE A 17 -6.33 12.38 -9.85
CA ILE A 17 -6.71 13.79 -9.75
C ILE A 17 -7.94 14.01 -10.63
N LEU A 18 -9.04 14.48 -10.05
CA LEU A 18 -10.25 14.81 -10.79
C LEU A 18 -10.16 16.23 -11.34
N LEU A 19 -10.41 16.40 -12.64
CA LEU A 19 -10.50 17.71 -13.30
C LEU A 19 -11.92 17.90 -13.82
N SER A 20 -12.71 18.76 -13.18
CA SER A 20 -14.16 18.82 -13.39
C SER A 20 -14.66 20.24 -13.60
N ALA A 21 -15.70 20.42 -14.43
CA ALA A 21 -16.43 21.69 -14.53
C ALA A 21 -17.52 21.81 -13.45
N LYS A 22 -17.80 20.75 -12.68
CA LYS A 22 -18.74 20.78 -11.57
C LYS A 22 -18.07 21.41 -10.36
N THR A 23 -18.38 22.67 -10.09
CA THR A 23 -17.77 23.46 -9.01
C THR A 23 -18.51 23.37 -7.68
N ALA A 24 -19.71 22.76 -7.69
CA ALA A 24 -20.54 22.55 -6.50
C ALA A 24 -19.79 21.80 -5.40
N ILE A 25 -19.92 22.26 -4.15
CA ILE A 25 -19.17 21.70 -3.01
C ILE A 25 -19.53 20.22 -2.80
N GLU A 26 -20.78 19.84 -3.03
CA GLU A 26 -21.27 18.47 -2.93
C GLU A 26 -20.54 17.55 -3.92
N SER A 27 -20.28 18.03 -5.14
CA SER A 27 -19.52 17.27 -6.14
C SER A 27 -18.05 17.10 -5.78
N LYS A 28 -17.47 18.08 -5.07
CA LYS A 28 -16.10 18.00 -4.56
C LYS A 28 -16.02 17.01 -3.41
N LEU A 29 -16.93 17.13 -2.44
CA LEU A 29 -17.03 16.23 -1.30
C LEU A 29 -17.21 14.79 -1.77
N GLU A 30 -18.15 14.53 -2.69
CA GLU A 30 -18.36 13.20 -3.26
C GLU A 30 -17.09 12.64 -3.93
N GLY A 31 -16.37 13.47 -4.69
CA GLY A 31 -15.10 13.08 -5.31
C GLY A 31 -14.03 12.69 -4.30
N MET A 32 -13.91 13.46 -3.22
CA MET A 32 -12.96 13.20 -2.13
C MET A 32 -13.36 11.97 -1.30
N GLU A 33 -14.65 11.79 -1.00
CA GLU A 33 -15.18 10.63 -0.27
C GLU A 33 -15.01 9.32 -1.06
N TYR A 34 -15.10 9.38 -2.39
CA TYR A 34 -14.75 8.24 -3.25
C TYR A 34 -13.25 8.01 -3.38
N GLY A 35 -12.42 8.81 -2.71
CA GLY A 35 -10.98 8.62 -2.59
C GLY A 35 -10.19 9.25 -3.73
N ALA A 36 -10.61 10.37 -4.32
CA ALA A 36 -9.71 11.13 -5.19
C ALA A 36 -8.51 11.64 -4.36
N ASP A 37 -7.30 11.61 -4.94
CA ASP A 37 -6.13 12.25 -4.30
C ASP A 37 -6.24 13.79 -4.39
N GLU A 38 -7.01 14.28 -5.36
CA GLU A 38 -7.24 15.70 -5.59
C GLU A 38 -8.51 15.95 -6.43
N TYR A 39 -9.15 17.10 -6.20
CA TYR A 39 -10.23 17.62 -7.05
C TYR A 39 -9.93 19.06 -7.47
N LEU A 40 -9.79 19.29 -8.78
CA LEU A 40 -9.56 20.60 -9.38
C LEU A 40 -10.72 21.01 -10.30
N ASP A 41 -11.20 22.22 -10.09
CA ASP A 41 -12.21 22.84 -10.95
C ASP A 41 -11.59 23.31 -12.29
N LYS A 42 -12.37 23.27 -13.35
CA LYS A 42 -12.06 23.91 -14.62
C LYS A 42 -12.72 25.30 -14.67
N PRO A 43 -12.01 26.34 -15.18
CA PRO A 43 -10.61 26.31 -15.64
C PRO A 43 -9.61 26.27 -14.48
N PHE A 44 -8.47 25.60 -14.68
CA PHE A 44 -7.40 25.50 -13.67
C PHE A 44 -6.08 26.10 -14.16
N ASN A 45 -5.22 26.46 -13.21
CA ASN A 45 -3.85 26.84 -13.49
C ASN A 45 -2.97 25.60 -13.72
N VAL A 46 -2.30 25.54 -14.86
CA VAL A 46 -1.44 24.39 -15.24
C VAL A 46 -0.24 24.22 -14.29
N SER A 47 0.36 25.32 -13.84
CA SER A 47 1.49 25.28 -12.90
C SER A 47 1.05 24.74 -11.54
N TYR A 48 -0.15 25.11 -11.08
CA TYR A 48 -0.74 24.56 -9.86
C TYR A 48 -1.00 23.05 -10.00
N LEU A 49 -1.60 22.60 -11.11
CA LEU A 49 -1.80 21.17 -11.36
C LEU A 49 -0.48 20.39 -11.36
N LYS A 50 0.58 20.92 -12.00
CA LYS A 50 1.91 20.29 -11.99
C LYS A 50 2.47 20.14 -10.56
N ALA A 51 2.31 21.17 -9.73
CA ALA A 51 2.72 21.11 -8.33
C ALA A 51 1.93 20.04 -7.55
N ARG A 52 0.62 19.94 -7.76
CA ARG A 52 -0.21 18.89 -7.13
C ARG A 52 0.20 17.48 -7.59
N ILE A 53 0.44 17.27 -8.88
CA ILE A 53 0.94 15.98 -9.40
C ILE A 53 2.26 15.60 -8.72
N LYS A 54 3.21 16.54 -8.62
CA LYS A 54 4.49 16.30 -7.95
C LYS A 54 4.29 15.87 -6.49
N ASN A 55 3.44 16.58 -5.74
CA ASN A 55 3.15 16.27 -4.34
C ASN A 55 2.52 14.88 -4.17
N VAL A 56 1.59 14.50 -5.04
CA VAL A 56 0.96 13.17 -5.01
C VAL A 56 1.98 12.06 -5.26
N LEU A 57 2.88 12.25 -6.24
CA LEU A 57 3.94 11.29 -6.53
C LEU A 57 4.99 11.19 -5.40
N GLU A 58 5.32 12.31 -4.75
CA GLU A 58 6.23 12.32 -3.60
C GLU A 58 5.64 11.60 -2.39
N GLN A 59 4.35 11.78 -2.11
CA GLN A 59 3.63 11.03 -1.07
C GLN A 59 3.65 9.53 -1.35
N ARG A 60 3.45 9.11 -2.61
CA ARG A 60 3.58 7.70 -3.02
C ARG A 60 4.96 7.14 -2.74
N LYS A 61 6.00 7.90 -3.05
CA LYS A 61 7.38 7.48 -2.81
C LYS A 61 7.68 7.33 -1.32
N ARG A 62 7.20 8.27 -0.48
CA ARG A 62 7.32 8.17 0.98
C ARG A 62 6.65 6.90 1.50
N LEU A 63 5.46 6.58 0.99
CA LEU A 63 4.73 5.35 1.33
C LEU A 63 5.48 4.07 0.96
N GLN A 64 6.03 4.01 -0.25
CA GLN A 64 6.85 2.87 -0.67
C GLN A 64 8.07 2.68 0.24
N ILE A 65 8.76 3.77 0.60
CA ILE A 65 9.90 3.71 1.52
C ILE A 65 9.49 3.13 2.87
N LEU A 66 8.37 3.61 3.44
CA LEU A 66 7.84 3.10 4.70
C LEU A 66 7.58 1.58 4.61
N TYR A 67 6.87 1.14 3.58
CA TYR A 67 6.57 -0.29 3.41
C TYR A 67 7.81 -1.15 3.11
N SER A 68 8.76 -0.64 2.33
CA SER A 68 9.96 -1.40 1.95
C SER A 68 10.87 -1.76 3.13
N SER A 69 10.79 -1.02 4.23
CA SER A 69 11.64 -1.25 5.40
C SER A 69 11.26 -2.50 6.20
N GLY A 70 10.10 -3.11 5.92
CA GLY A 70 9.57 -4.25 6.66
C GLY A 70 9.22 -3.94 8.12
N ASN A 71 9.53 -2.74 8.63
CA ASN A 71 9.25 -2.27 9.99
C ASN A 71 7.82 -1.71 10.06
N ILE A 72 6.85 -2.57 9.80
CA ILE A 72 5.42 -2.22 9.81
C ILE A 72 4.84 -2.44 11.21
N THR A 73 5.66 -2.23 12.25
CA THR A 73 5.21 -2.27 13.65
C THR A 73 4.41 -1.03 14.00
N GLU A 74 4.62 0.08 13.29
CA GLU A 74 3.86 1.31 13.48
C GLU A 74 3.67 1.97 12.12
N ILE A 75 2.56 1.68 11.43
CA ILE A 75 1.99 2.72 10.58
C ILE A 75 1.53 3.77 11.59
N PRO A 76 2.17 4.94 11.71
CA PRO A 76 1.78 5.92 12.71
C PRO A 76 0.33 6.26 12.43
N GLY A 77 -0.57 5.77 13.28
CA GLY A 77 -1.96 6.13 13.24
C GLY A 77 -2.04 7.57 13.70
N GLU A 78 -1.77 8.53 12.82
CA GLU A 78 -2.08 9.96 13.03
C GLU A 78 -1.75 10.86 11.83
N GLU A 79 -0.84 10.50 10.91
CA GLU A 79 -0.78 11.20 9.61
C GLU A 79 -1.66 10.44 8.60
N PRO A 80 -2.68 11.07 7.98
CA PRO A 80 -3.42 10.45 6.90
C PRO A 80 -2.50 10.39 5.70
N LEU A 81 -1.65 9.37 5.67
CA LEU A 81 -1.12 8.89 4.41
C LEU A 81 -2.36 8.61 3.56
N GLN A 82 -2.52 9.34 2.45
CA GLN A 82 -3.66 9.19 1.54
C GLN A 82 -3.57 7.83 0.84
N ILE A 83 -3.85 6.78 1.60
CA ILE A 83 -3.90 5.41 1.15
C ILE A 83 -5.38 5.08 0.99
N SER A 84 -5.75 4.50 -0.14
CA SER A 84 -7.10 3.96 -0.29
C SER A 84 -7.36 2.96 0.85
N ASN A 85 -8.54 3.00 1.46
CA ASN A 85 -8.95 2.04 2.49
C ASN A 85 -8.75 0.58 2.02
N GLN A 86 -8.91 0.32 0.72
CA GLN A 86 -8.66 -1.00 0.13
C GLN A 86 -7.18 -1.39 0.13
N ASP A 87 -6.27 -0.45 -0.11
CA ASP A 87 -4.82 -0.72 -0.14
C ASP A 87 -4.29 -0.94 1.28
N HIS A 88 -4.79 -0.19 2.26
CA HIS A 88 -4.47 -0.41 3.67
C HIS A 88 -4.91 -1.81 4.12
N LYS A 89 -6.15 -2.22 3.80
CA LYS A 89 -6.65 -3.58 4.07
C LYS A 89 -5.82 -4.65 3.38
N PHE A 90 -5.45 -4.44 2.11
CA PHE A 90 -4.58 -5.35 1.37
C PHE A 90 -3.24 -5.52 2.08
N MET A 91 -2.54 -4.43 2.41
CA MET A 91 -1.23 -4.49 3.06
C MET A 91 -1.31 -5.15 4.43
N PHE A 92 -2.31 -4.81 5.24
CA PHE A 92 -2.53 -5.45 6.55
C PHE A 92 -2.69 -6.97 6.42
N GLN A 93 -3.50 -7.44 5.47
CA GLN A 93 -3.71 -8.86 5.23
C GLN A 93 -2.43 -9.55 4.73
N VAL A 94 -1.69 -8.94 3.81
CA VAL A 94 -0.42 -9.47 3.31
C VAL A 94 0.57 -9.67 4.46
N ILE A 95 0.76 -8.64 5.28
CA ILE A 95 1.68 -8.69 6.41
C ILE A 95 1.26 -9.78 7.39
N LYS A 96 -0.03 -9.82 7.75
CA LYS A 96 -0.58 -10.84 8.63
C LYS A 96 -0.32 -12.25 8.09
N LEU A 97 -0.64 -12.51 6.83
CA LEU A 97 -0.42 -13.82 6.22
C LEU A 97 1.05 -14.22 6.19
N VAL A 98 1.97 -13.28 5.93
CA VAL A 98 3.40 -13.55 6.00
C VAL A 98 3.81 -13.90 7.43
N LYS A 99 3.37 -13.13 8.44
CA LYS A 99 3.65 -13.38 9.86
C LYS A 99 3.11 -14.73 10.34
N ASP A 100 1.86 -15.04 10.02
CA ASP A 100 1.19 -16.29 10.39
C ASP A 100 1.86 -17.53 9.74
N ASN A 101 2.67 -17.33 8.69
CA ASN A 101 3.36 -18.40 7.96
C ASN A 101 4.90 -18.29 8.04
N VAL A 102 5.46 -17.55 9.01
CA VAL A 102 6.93 -17.35 9.13
C VAL A 102 7.69 -18.67 9.23
N SER A 103 7.15 -19.68 9.92
CA SER A 103 7.79 -20.99 10.11
C SER A 103 7.74 -21.90 8.87
N LYS A 104 6.93 -21.56 7.85
CA LYS A 104 6.73 -22.39 6.66
C LYS A 104 7.80 -22.11 5.60
N THR A 105 8.81 -22.97 5.47
CA THR A 105 10.00 -22.72 4.62
C THR A 105 9.68 -22.53 3.13
N ASP A 106 8.65 -23.20 2.62
CA ASP A 106 8.20 -23.15 1.22
C ASP A 106 7.15 -22.06 0.92
N PHE A 107 6.88 -21.15 1.86
CA PHE A 107 5.90 -20.08 1.68
C PHE A 107 6.26 -19.15 0.52
N SER A 108 5.51 -19.25 -0.58
CA SER A 108 5.85 -18.63 -1.86
C SER A 108 4.92 -17.48 -2.24
N VAL A 109 5.37 -16.64 -3.18
CA VAL A 109 4.55 -15.56 -3.77
C VAL A 109 3.27 -16.10 -4.42
N GLU A 110 3.31 -17.32 -4.97
CA GLU A 110 2.13 -17.96 -5.55
C GLU A 110 1.10 -18.32 -4.50
N GLU A 111 1.54 -18.91 -3.38
CA GLU A 111 0.65 -19.27 -2.27
C GLU A 111 0.03 -18.03 -1.62
N LEU A 112 0.85 -17.00 -1.36
CA LEU A 112 0.37 -15.73 -0.83
C LEU A 112 -0.65 -15.06 -1.77
N GLY A 113 -0.39 -15.11 -3.09
CA GLY A 113 -1.36 -14.65 -4.09
C GLY A 113 -2.70 -15.40 -4.01
N LYS A 114 -2.66 -16.74 -3.90
CA LYS A 114 -3.86 -17.58 -3.73
C LYS A 114 -4.64 -17.22 -2.46
N LEU A 115 -3.96 -17.04 -1.32
CA LEU A 115 -4.57 -16.64 -0.05
C LEU A 115 -5.21 -15.24 -0.12
N MET A 116 -4.67 -14.37 -0.98
CA MET A 116 -5.22 -13.05 -1.28
C MET A 116 -6.28 -13.06 -2.40
N PHE A 117 -6.69 -14.24 -2.89
CA PHE A 117 -7.62 -14.41 -4.02
C PHE A 117 -7.17 -13.73 -5.32
N MET A 118 -5.86 -13.76 -5.59
CA MET A 118 -5.22 -13.11 -6.72
C MET A 118 -4.37 -14.10 -7.52
N SER A 119 -4.24 -13.85 -8.83
CA SER A 119 -3.23 -14.55 -9.62
C SER A 119 -1.84 -14.11 -9.17
N ARG A 120 -0.83 -14.97 -9.38
CA ARG A 120 0.56 -14.66 -9.05
C ARG A 120 1.01 -13.32 -9.66
N ALA A 121 0.65 -13.06 -10.91
CA ALA A 121 1.04 -11.84 -11.62
C ALA A 121 0.34 -10.59 -11.07
N SER A 122 -0.97 -10.65 -10.80
CA SER A 122 -1.69 -9.50 -10.27
C SER A 122 -1.26 -9.17 -8.85
N PHE A 123 -1.05 -10.19 -8.01
CA PHE A 123 -0.52 -10.03 -6.67
C PHE A 123 0.88 -9.41 -6.69
N PHE A 124 1.75 -9.93 -7.56
CA PHE A 124 3.11 -9.44 -7.68
C PHE A 124 3.15 -7.96 -8.04
N ASN A 125 2.44 -7.56 -9.09
CA ASN A 125 2.42 -6.16 -9.54
C ASN A 125 1.83 -5.26 -8.45
N LYS A 126 0.68 -5.65 -7.88
CA LYS A 126 0.03 -4.89 -6.81
C LYS A 126 0.94 -4.61 -5.62
N LEU A 127 1.61 -5.65 -5.10
CA LEU A 127 2.50 -5.50 -3.96
C LEU A 127 3.74 -4.68 -4.34
N LYS A 128 4.30 -4.89 -5.53
CA LYS A 128 5.43 -4.10 -6.03
C LYS A 128 5.07 -2.62 -6.21
N ASP A 129 3.90 -2.32 -6.73
CA ASP A 129 3.44 -0.95 -6.95
C ASP A 129 3.21 -0.21 -5.62
N LEU A 130 2.73 -0.92 -4.60
CA LEU A 130 2.50 -0.37 -3.26
C LEU A 130 3.79 -0.21 -2.43
N THR A 131 4.71 -1.16 -2.54
CA THR A 131 5.91 -1.23 -1.67
C THR A 131 7.19 -0.74 -2.35
N GLY A 132 7.20 -0.63 -3.67
CA GLY A 132 8.39 -0.34 -4.48
C GLY A 132 9.37 -1.51 -4.62
N VAL A 133 9.16 -2.63 -3.92
CA VAL A 133 10.07 -3.79 -3.90
C VAL A 133 9.36 -5.06 -4.41
N SER A 134 10.12 -6.08 -4.82
CA SER A 134 9.50 -7.32 -5.26
C SER A 134 8.85 -8.06 -4.07
N PRO A 135 7.74 -8.80 -4.28
CA PRO A 135 7.15 -9.65 -3.25
C PRO A 135 8.13 -10.59 -2.55
N VAL A 136 9.11 -11.13 -3.29
CA VAL A 136 10.11 -12.04 -2.72
C VAL A 136 10.98 -11.32 -1.69
N VAL A 137 11.44 -10.11 -2.03
CA VAL A 137 12.22 -9.26 -1.13
C VAL A 137 11.37 -8.85 0.07
N PHE A 138 10.14 -8.39 -0.17
CA PHE A 138 9.22 -7.97 0.87
C PHE A 138 8.91 -9.08 1.89
N ILE A 139 8.59 -10.29 1.43
CA ILE A 139 8.32 -11.45 2.30
C ILE A 139 9.57 -11.78 3.12
N ARG A 140 10.74 -11.82 2.49
CA ARG A 140 12.01 -12.11 3.17
C ARG A 140 12.28 -11.09 4.28
N ASP A 141 12.12 -9.81 3.99
CA ASP A 141 12.43 -8.74 4.94
C ASP A 141 11.46 -8.76 6.15
N ILE A 142 10.17 -9.06 5.93
CA ILE A 142 9.24 -9.32 7.05
C ILE A 142 9.67 -10.52 7.89
N ARG A 143 10.06 -11.65 7.26
CA ARG A 143 10.49 -12.85 8.00
C ARG A 143 11.75 -12.59 8.82
N LEU A 144 12.70 -11.82 8.29
CA LEU A 144 13.90 -11.41 9.01
C LEU A 144 13.56 -10.51 10.20
N ASN A 145 12.64 -9.57 10.02
CA ASN A 145 12.19 -8.71 11.12
C ASN A 145 11.49 -9.50 12.23
N GLU A 146 10.63 -10.47 11.88
CA GLU A 146 10.02 -11.32 12.89
C GLU A 146 11.03 -12.23 13.60
N ALA A 147 11.99 -12.81 12.87
CA ALA A 147 13.07 -13.57 13.50
C ALA A 147 13.88 -12.69 14.46
N ALA A 148 14.20 -11.45 14.08
CA ALA A 148 14.89 -10.51 14.95
C ALA A 148 14.07 -10.14 16.20
N GLU A 149 12.75 -9.96 16.06
CA GLU A 149 11.85 -9.69 17.19
C GLU A 149 11.70 -10.91 18.11
N MET A 150 11.64 -12.13 17.56
CA MET A 150 11.65 -13.37 18.34
C MET A 150 12.97 -13.48 19.14
N LEU A 151 14.12 -13.24 18.51
CA LEU A 151 15.43 -13.24 19.17
C LEU A 151 15.59 -12.18 20.27
N LYS A 152 14.89 -11.04 20.17
CA LYS A 152 14.90 -10.00 21.23
C LYS A 152 13.99 -10.36 22.41
N LYS A 153 12.88 -11.05 22.14
CA LYS A 153 11.90 -11.45 23.16
C LYS A 153 12.33 -12.71 23.88
N GLU A 154 12.99 -13.60 23.17
CA GLU A 154 13.58 -14.81 23.71
C GLU A 154 15.02 -14.52 24.08
N ASP A 155 15.28 -14.33 25.37
CA ASP A 155 16.60 -14.41 26.01
C ASP A 155 17.13 -15.88 25.93
N LEU A 156 16.93 -16.56 24.79
CA LEU A 156 17.26 -17.95 24.58
C LEU A 156 18.57 -18.05 23.81
N LEU A 157 19.54 -18.66 24.49
CA LEU A 157 20.88 -18.98 24.01
C LEU A 157 20.84 -19.55 22.59
N ILE A 158 21.74 -19.04 21.74
CA ILE A 158 22.00 -19.40 20.33
C ILE A 158 22.32 -20.91 20.10
N LYS A 159 22.10 -21.78 21.09
CA LYS A 159 22.49 -23.19 21.08
C LYS A 159 21.40 -24.20 20.69
N GLU A 160 20.18 -23.79 20.36
CA GLU A 160 19.09 -24.74 20.07
C GLU A 160 18.43 -24.61 18.69
N ILE A 161 19.09 -23.97 17.72
CA ILE A 161 18.72 -24.03 16.29
C ILE A 161 19.73 -24.87 15.51
#